data_AF-A0A259INJ0-F1
#
_entry.id   AF-A0A259INJ0-F1
#
_cell.length_a   1.000
_cell.length_b   1.000
_cell.length_c   1.000
_cell.angle_alpha   90.00
_cell.angle_beta   90.00
_cell.angle_gamma   90.00
#
_symmetry.space_group_name_H-M   'P 1'
#
loop_
_entity.id
_entity.type
_entity.pdbx_description
1 polymer ?
#
loop_
_entity_poly.entity_id
_entity_poly.type
_entity_poly.pdbx_seq_one_letter_code
_entity_poly.pdbx_strand_id
1 'polypeptide(L)'
;MYAIIERPENGATAKQIIVQLSEKMSLPSDQIQGHYCDNRFPSRKPVDRYSCVELIRFIWINQSSRRAFVVKLPKDLPSDDAFIQSFDDHYLGYVPQKLGRSYLKDLAILHKKIKDIEKYKRQLGTGIFALMGTAGMSAFSKRELSSLLSEQAKSLRPVYAMIDERLEVLKGELSSKGDIFQRGSSFSYYDRLAA
;
A
#
# COMPACT_ATOMS: atom_id res chain seq x y z
N MET A 1 9.46 -0.90 17.40
CA MET A 1 9.65 -1.02 15.93
C MET A 1 8.45 -1.74 15.31
N TYR A 2 8.21 -1.60 13.99
CA TYR A 2 7.24 -2.45 13.29
C TYR A 2 7.92 -3.29 12.22
N ALA A 3 7.68 -4.58 12.21
CA ALA A 3 8.16 -5.50 11.18
C ALA A 3 7.05 -5.86 10.21
N ILE A 4 7.43 -6.14 8.97
CA ILE A 4 6.53 -6.55 7.89
C ILE A 4 7.00 -7.90 7.38
N ILE A 5 6.09 -8.86 7.43
CA ILE A 5 6.35 -10.25 7.06
C ILE A 5 5.34 -10.62 5.99
N GLU A 6 5.75 -11.43 5.03
CA GLU A 6 4.85 -11.97 4.02
C GLU A 6 3.81 -12.86 4.68
N ARG A 7 2.57 -12.73 4.22
CA ARG A 7 1.50 -13.60 4.68
C ARG A 7 1.74 -15.02 4.14
N PRO A 8 1.78 -16.05 5.00
CA PRO A 8 1.89 -17.44 4.56
C PRO A 8 0.76 -17.83 3.60
N GLU A 9 1.09 -18.57 2.54
CA GLU A 9 0.13 -18.99 1.50
C GLU A 9 -0.93 -19.96 2.01
N ASN A 10 -0.60 -20.74 3.04
CA ASN A 10 -1.46 -21.75 3.68
C ASN A 10 -2.70 -21.17 4.41
N GLY A 11 -2.96 -19.87 4.31
CA GLY A 11 -4.13 -19.25 4.94
C GLY A 11 -4.02 -19.15 6.46
N ALA A 12 -2.82 -19.29 7.03
CA ALA A 12 -2.58 -19.17 8.47
C ALA A 12 -3.26 -17.93 9.06
N THR A 13 -3.91 -18.11 10.21
CA THR A 13 -4.60 -17.06 10.97
C THR A 13 -3.60 -16.17 11.73
N ALA A 14 -4.04 -14.97 12.13
CA ALA A 14 -3.16 -14.03 12.83
C ALA A 14 -2.62 -14.65 14.13
N LYS A 15 -3.44 -15.47 14.80
CA LYS A 15 -3.04 -16.19 16.01
C LYS A 15 -1.94 -17.22 15.72
N GLN A 16 -2.08 -18.01 14.66
CA GLN A 16 -1.06 -18.99 14.28
C GLN A 16 0.27 -18.31 13.93
N ILE A 17 0.22 -17.20 13.20
CA ILE A 17 1.42 -16.41 12.91
C ILE A 17 2.02 -15.90 14.23
N ILE A 18 1.23 -15.29 15.12
CA ILE A 18 1.71 -14.79 16.42
C ILE A 18 2.31 -15.90 17.29
N VAL A 19 1.73 -17.10 17.32
CA VAL A 19 2.28 -18.24 18.07
C VAL A 19 3.63 -18.65 17.50
N GLN A 20 3.75 -18.78 16.17
CA GLN A 20 5.04 -19.06 15.54
C GLN A 20 6.08 -17.96 15.81
N LEU A 21 5.65 -16.68 15.82
CA LEU A 21 6.51 -15.55 16.20
C LEU A 21 6.98 -15.66 17.66
N SER A 22 6.05 -15.96 18.56
CA SER A 22 6.30 -16.12 19.99
C SER A 22 7.32 -17.22 20.27
N GLU A 23 7.15 -18.38 19.64
CA GLU A 23 8.06 -19.53 19.75
C GLU A 23 9.46 -19.19 19.21
N LYS A 24 9.55 -18.62 18.00
CA LYS A 24 10.84 -18.25 17.39
C LYS A 24 11.60 -17.20 18.18
N MET A 25 10.89 -16.24 18.78
CA MET A 25 11.52 -15.12 19.48
C MET A 25 11.71 -15.35 20.98
N SER A 26 11.26 -16.49 21.52
CA SER A 26 11.17 -16.72 22.96
C SER A 26 10.46 -15.58 23.70
N LEU A 27 9.43 -15.00 23.07
CA LEU A 27 8.66 -13.88 23.60
C LEU A 27 7.24 -14.34 23.94
N PRO A 28 6.63 -13.84 25.03
CA PRO A 28 5.24 -14.16 25.34
C PRO A 28 4.28 -13.70 24.23
N SER A 29 3.40 -14.58 23.76
CA SER A 29 2.47 -14.31 22.65
C SER A 29 1.51 -13.14 22.91
N ASP A 30 1.20 -12.85 24.18
CA ASP A 30 0.41 -11.73 24.66
C ASP A 30 1.10 -10.37 24.47
N GLN A 31 2.43 -10.37 24.33
CA GLN A 31 3.22 -9.16 24.07
C GLN A 31 3.36 -8.84 22.57
N ILE A 32 2.99 -9.77 21.69
CA ILE A 32 3.11 -9.62 20.24
C ILE A 32 1.77 -9.18 19.65
N GLN A 33 1.73 -7.97 19.11
CA GLN A 33 0.55 -7.47 18.39
C GLN A 33 0.79 -7.50 16.89
N GLY A 34 -0.06 -8.23 16.17
CA GLY A 34 0.06 -8.42 14.72
C GLY A 34 -1.23 -8.15 13.95
N HIS A 35 -1.11 -7.59 12.75
CA HIS A 35 -2.24 -7.18 11.92
C HIS A 35 -2.00 -7.45 10.43
N TYR A 36 -2.98 -8.01 9.74
CA TYR A 36 -2.91 -8.19 8.29
C TYR A 36 -2.96 -6.88 7.52
N CYS A 37 -2.16 -6.78 6.47
CA CYS A 37 -2.26 -5.78 5.42
C CYS A 37 -3.07 -6.37 4.27
N ASP A 38 -4.40 -6.32 4.38
CA ASP A 38 -5.30 -6.84 3.36
C ASP A 38 -6.43 -5.86 3.01
N ASN A 39 -7.18 -6.20 1.97
CA ASN A 39 -8.27 -5.37 1.44
C ASN A 39 -9.47 -5.24 2.39
N ARG A 40 -9.51 -5.97 3.51
CA ARG A 40 -10.53 -5.78 4.56
C ARG A 40 -10.26 -4.52 5.40
N PHE A 41 -9.07 -3.93 5.23
CA PHE A 41 -8.72 -2.59 5.65
C PHE A 41 -8.80 -1.65 4.44
N PRO A 42 -9.47 -0.49 4.52
CA PRO A 42 -9.46 0.44 5.67
C PRO A 42 -10.72 0.45 6.54
N SER A 43 -10.53 0.84 7.81
CA SER A 43 -11.63 1.21 8.73
C SER A 43 -12.43 2.41 8.17
N ARG A 44 -13.73 2.50 8.49
CA ARG A 44 -14.60 3.64 8.12
C ARG A 44 -14.12 5.00 8.66
N LYS A 45 -13.19 5.01 9.62
CA LYS A 45 -12.69 6.25 10.22
C LYS A 45 -11.77 7.01 9.24
N PRO A 46 -11.65 8.34 9.35
CA PRO A 46 -10.74 9.13 8.54
C PRO A 46 -9.27 8.80 8.85
N VAL A 47 -8.40 8.89 7.83
CA VAL A 47 -6.95 8.60 7.93
C VAL A 47 -6.28 9.42 9.04
N ASP A 48 -6.75 10.64 9.31
CA ASP A 48 -6.26 11.50 10.40
C ASP A 48 -6.36 10.86 11.80
N ARG A 49 -7.29 9.92 11.98
CA ARG A 49 -7.56 9.22 13.24
C ARG A 49 -6.91 7.82 13.28
N TYR A 50 -6.03 7.52 12.34
CA TYR A 50 -5.32 6.24 12.32
C TYR A 50 -4.19 6.26 13.37
N SER A 51 -4.04 5.13 14.05
CA SER A 51 -2.85 4.79 14.84
C SER A 51 -1.65 4.54 13.93
N CYS A 52 -0.43 4.50 14.48
CA CYS A 52 0.78 4.22 13.69
C CYS A 52 0.69 2.89 12.92
N VAL A 53 0.17 1.84 13.57
CA VAL A 53 -0.05 0.52 12.92
C VAL A 53 -0.98 0.65 11.73
N GLU A 54 -2.10 1.37 11.88
CA GLU A 54 -3.08 1.54 10.82
C GLU A 54 -2.53 2.39 9.66
N LEU A 55 -1.71 3.41 9.96
CA LEU A 55 -1.02 4.18 8.94
C LEU A 55 -0.03 3.31 8.16
N ILE A 56 0.77 2.49 8.85
CA ILE A 56 1.73 1.57 8.23
C ILE A 56 1.01 0.56 7.32
N ARG A 57 -0.08 -0.04 7.82
CA ARG A 57 -0.93 -0.95 7.02
C ARG A 57 -1.49 -0.23 5.79
N PHE A 58 -1.99 1.00 5.97
CA PHE A 58 -2.53 1.79 4.86
C PHE A 58 -1.47 2.05 3.79
N ILE A 59 -0.27 2.49 4.19
CA ILE A 59 0.83 2.78 3.27
C ILE A 59 1.22 1.49 2.53
N TRP A 60 1.43 0.39 3.24
CA TRP A 60 1.79 -0.89 2.64
C TRP A 60 0.81 -1.34 1.56
N ILE A 61 -0.49 -1.33 1.85
CA ILE A 61 -1.54 -1.75 0.90
C ILE A 61 -1.58 -0.88 -0.36
N ASN A 62 -1.20 0.39 -0.25
CA ASN A 62 -1.20 1.31 -1.38
C ASN A 62 0.15 1.40 -2.11
N GLN A 63 1.22 0.84 -1.56
CA GLN A 63 2.56 0.80 -2.16
C GLN A 63 2.92 -0.58 -2.73
N SER A 64 2.40 -1.67 -2.13
CA SER A 64 2.79 -3.04 -2.44
C SER A 64 1.58 -3.91 -2.81
N SER A 65 1.76 -4.80 -3.79
CA SER A 65 0.79 -5.85 -4.13
C SER A 65 0.92 -7.09 -3.25
N ARG A 66 2.00 -7.20 -2.45
CA ARG A 66 2.25 -8.37 -1.61
C ARG A 66 1.37 -8.34 -0.36
N ARG A 67 0.77 -9.49 -0.06
CA ARG A 67 0.03 -9.69 1.18
C ARG A 67 1.01 -9.75 2.33
N ALA A 68 0.81 -8.90 3.33
CA ALA A 68 1.72 -8.81 4.45
C ALA A 68 1.01 -8.90 5.80
N PHE A 69 1.81 -9.14 6.83
CA PHE A 69 1.46 -9.13 8.23
C PHE A 69 2.40 -8.16 8.95
N VAL A 70 1.83 -7.11 9.55
CA VAL A 70 2.58 -6.11 10.32
C VAL A 70 2.59 -6.53 11.77
N VAL A 71 3.77 -6.59 12.37
CA VAL A 71 3.98 -6.96 13.76
C VAL A 71 4.60 -5.78 14.50
N LYS A 72 4.01 -5.40 15.63
CA LYS A 72 4.64 -4.48 16.57
C LYS A 72 5.60 -5.28 17.44
N LEU A 73 6.88 -4.94 17.35
CA LEU A 73 7.92 -5.55 18.17
C LEU A 73 8.05 -4.84 19.52
N PRO A 74 8.39 -5.58 20.60
CA PRO A 74 8.70 -4.97 21.89
C PRO A 74 9.94 -4.07 21.79
N LYS A 75 10.09 -3.17 22.78
CA LYS A 75 11.17 -2.17 22.78
C LYS A 75 12.55 -2.76 23.10
N ASP A 76 12.59 -3.90 23.78
CA ASP A 76 13.80 -4.45 24.39
C ASP A 76 14.33 -5.68 23.63
N LEU A 77 14.30 -5.64 22.29
CA LEU A 77 14.91 -6.71 21.50
C LEU A 77 16.45 -6.66 21.63
N PRO A 78 17.13 -7.80 21.88
CA PRO A 78 18.58 -7.86 22.02
C PRO A 78 19.33 -7.36 20.78
N SER A 79 18.78 -7.58 19.58
CA SER A 79 19.14 -6.86 18.34
C SER A 79 18.01 -6.97 17.32
N ASP A 80 17.81 -5.90 16.54
CA ASP A 80 16.86 -5.90 15.41
C ASP A 80 17.26 -6.94 14.34
N ASP A 81 18.57 -7.19 14.19
CA ASP A 81 19.13 -8.11 13.19
C ASP A 81 18.83 -9.59 13.48
N ALA A 82 18.89 -10.03 14.74
CA ALA A 82 18.57 -11.41 15.11
C ALA A 82 17.09 -11.72 14.87
N PHE A 83 16.21 -10.74 15.12
CA PHE A 83 14.80 -10.85 14.77
C PHE A 83 14.63 -10.97 13.24
N ILE A 84 15.27 -10.09 12.47
CA ILE A 84 15.20 -10.08 11.00
C ILE A 84 15.70 -11.41 10.40
N GLN A 85 16.79 -11.97 10.93
CA GLN A 85 17.36 -13.25 10.51
C GLN A 85 16.43 -14.45 10.75
N SER A 86 15.58 -14.42 11.78
CA SER A 86 14.65 -15.53 12.09
C SER A 86 13.48 -15.70 11.09
N PHE A 87 13.26 -14.72 10.21
CA PHE A 87 12.18 -14.70 9.20
C PHE A 87 12.62 -15.05 7.78
N ASP A 88 13.92 -15.28 7.58
CA ASP A 88 14.54 -15.80 6.36
C ASP A 88 13.91 -15.24 5.06
N ASP A 89 13.14 -16.04 4.32
CA ASP A 89 12.56 -15.70 3.02
C ASP A 89 11.25 -14.87 3.07
N HIS A 90 10.60 -14.80 4.22
CA HIS A 90 9.30 -14.14 4.36
C HIS A 90 9.42 -12.73 4.96
N TYR A 91 10.62 -12.28 5.31
CA TYR A 91 10.83 -10.93 5.81
C TYR A 91 10.75 -9.89 4.68
N LEU A 92 9.85 -8.91 4.82
CA LEU A 92 9.63 -7.88 3.81
C LEU A 92 10.29 -6.55 4.15
N GLY A 93 10.60 -6.32 5.43
CA GLY A 93 11.24 -5.11 5.93
C GLY A 93 10.71 -4.67 7.29
N TYR A 94 11.17 -3.51 7.75
CA TYR A 94 10.70 -2.85 8.98
C TYR A 94 10.48 -1.36 8.78
N VAL A 95 9.69 -0.80 9.69
CA VAL A 95 9.48 0.63 9.87
C VAL A 95 10.18 1.04 11.18
N PRO A 96 11.25 1.86 11.10
CA PRO A 96 11.95 2.36 12.28
C PRO A 96 11.01 3.05 13.26
N GLN A 97 11.19 2.80 14.56
CA GLN A 97 10.36 3.42 15.60
C GLN A 97 10.52 4.94 15.69
N LYS A 98 11.65 5.47 15.22
CA LYS A 98 11.94 6.91 15.13
C LYS A 98 11.05 7.64 14.11
N LEU A 99 10.34 6.92 13.24
CA LEU A 99 9.38 7.54 12.34
C LEU A 99 8.15 7.99 13.14
N GLY A 100 8.00 9.30 13.28
CA GLY A 100 6.88 9.91 14.00
C GLY A 100 5.54 9.66 13.31
N ARG A 101 4.46 9.66 14.11
CA ARG A 101 3.08 9.50 13.60
C ARG A 101 2.71 10.55 12.56
N SER A 102 3.16 11.80 12.74
CA SER A 102 2.93 12.90 11.79
C SER A 102 3.45 12.55 10.40
N TYR A 103 4.67 12.03 10.33
CA TYR A 103 5.30 11.62 9.09
C TYR A 103 4.51 10.51 8.36
N LEU A 104 4.14 9.46 9.10
CA LEU A 104 3.32 8.36 8.58
C LEU A 104 1.94 8.86 8.12
N LYS A 105 1.37 9.84 8.83
CA LYS A 105 0.09 10.45 8.49
C LYS A 105 0.20 11.20 7.16
N ASP A 106 1.22 12.01 6.98
CA ASP A 106 1.43 12.77 5.75
C ASP A 106 1.59 11.85 4.54
N LEU A 107 2.36 10.76 4.68
CA LEU A 107 2.51 9.73 3.65
C LEU A 107 1.18 9.05 3.32
N ALA A 108 0.42 8.65 4.34
CA ALA A 108 -0.89 8.01 4.13
C ALA A 108 -1.88 8.95 3.41
N ILE A 109 -1.86 10.25 3.74
CA ILE A 109 -2.67 11.26 3.06
C ILE A 109 -2.25 11.41 1.59
N LEU A 110 -0.95 11.40 1.28
CA LEU A 110 -0.46 11.46 -0.10
C LEU A 110 -0.91 10.24 -0.91
N HIS A 111 -0.72 9.03 -0.39
CA HIS A 111 -1.22 7.80 -1.04
C HIS A 111 -2.73 7.87 -1.29
N LYS A 112 -3.50 8.38 -0.31
CA LYS A 112 -4.95 8.54 -0.47
C LYS A 112 -5.27 9.53 -1.59
N LYS A 113 -4.64 10.71 -1.60
CA LYS A 113 -4.87 11.74 -2.63
C LYS A 113 -4.57 11.22 -4.04
N ILE A 114 -3.44 10.53 -4.21
CA ILE A 114 -3.06 9.92 -5.49
C ILE A 114 -4.15 8.92 -5.93
N LYS A 115 -4.55 8.00 -5.05
CA LYS A 115 -5.56 6.99 -5.35
C LYS A 115 -6.94 7.59 -5.67
N ASP A 116 -7.34 8.63 -4.95
CA ASP A 116 -8.61 9.32 -5.17
C ASP A 116 -8.62 10.00 -6.56
N ILE A 117 -7.53 10.65 -6.94
CA ILE A 117 -7.38 11.27 -8.27
C ILE A 117 -7.33 10.20 -9.37
N GLU A 118 -6.59 9.10 -9.18
CA GLU A 118 -6.58 7.99 -10.13
C GLU A 118 -7.96 7.32 -10.30
N LYS A 119 -8.74 7.25 -9.22
CA LYS A 119 -10.13 6.78 -9.27
C LYS A 119 -11.00 7.75 -10.07
N TYR A 120 -10.85 9.05 -9.84
CA TYR A 120 -11.55 10.07 -10.61
C TYR A 120 -11.19 10.01 -12.10
N LYS A 121 -9.90 9.89 -12.44
CA LYS A 121 -9.42 9.68 -13.83
C LYS A 121 -10.09 8.48 -14.49
N ARG A 122 -10.18 7.35 -13.77
CA ARG A 122 -10.85 6.14 -14.26
C ARG A 122 -12.35 6.35 -14.48
N GLN A 123 -13.05 6.98 -13.54
CA GLN A 123 -14.49 7.26 -13.65
C GLN A 123 -14.82 8.17 -14.83
N LEU A 124 -13.99 9.19 -15.08
CA LEU A 124 -14.12 10.04 -16.28
C LEU A 124 -14.02 9.21 -17.56
N GLY A 125 -13.07 8.26 -17.62
CA GLY A 125 -12.93 7.36 -18.77
C GLY A 125 -14.14 6.44 -18.93
N THR A 126 -14.63 5.85 -17.84
CA THR A 126 -15.81 4.95 -17.87
C THR A 126 -17.06 5.63 -18.43
N GLY A 127 -17.26 6.92 -18.18
CA GLY A 127 -18.38 7.68 -18.75
C GLY A 127 -18.38 7.67 -20.29
N ILE A 128 -17.21 7.81 -20.91
CA ILE A 128 -17.05 7.74 -22.38
C ILE A 128 -17.31 6.32 -22.90
N PHE A 129 -16.81 5.30 -22.21
CA PHE A 129 -17.03 3.89 -22.58
C PHE A 129 -18.49 3.44 -22.42
N ALA A 130 -19.17 3.88 -21.36
CA ALA A 130 -20.59 3.60 -21.15
C ALA A 130 -21.45 4.20 -22.27
N LEU A 131 -21.14 5.43 -22.70
CA LEU A 131 -21.80 6.07 -23.84
C LEU A 131 -21.60 5.29 -25.14
N MET A 132 -20.39 4.73 -25.38
CA MET A 132 -20.13 3.84 -26.52
C MET A 132 -20.96 2.54 -26.49
N GLY A 133 -21.17 1.95 -25.31
CA GLY A 133 -21.97 0.74 -25.16
C GLY A 133 -23.47 0.97 -25.40
N THR A 134 -24.01 2.11 -24.96
CA THR A 134 -25.43 2.47 -25.16
C THR A 134 -25.72 3.06 -26.54
N ALA A 135 -24.69 3.56 -27.23
CA ALA A 135 -24.80 4.13 -28.57
C ALA A 135 -25.41 3.14 -29.60
N GLY A 136 -25.19 1.83 -29.42
CA GLY A 136 -25.81 0.80 -30.26
C GLY A 136 -27.34 0.69 -30.14
N MET A 137 -27.95 1.30 -29.12
CA MET A 137 -29.40 1.35 -28.89
C MET A 137 -30.00 2.76 -29.03
N SER A 138 -29.22 3.73 -29.50
CA SER A 138 -29.65 5.14 -29.56
C SER A 138 -30.35 5.49 -30.88
N ALA A 139 -31.17 6.53 -30.89
CA ALA A 139 -31.80 7.09 -32.09
C ALA A 139 -30.80 7.79 -33.04
N PHE A 140 -29.53 7.92 -32.64
CA PHE A 140 -28.48 8.55 -33.43
C PHE A 140 -27.79 7.54 -34.36
N SER A 141 -27.39 8.00 -35.54
CA SER A 141 -26.58 7.21 -36.45
C SER A 141 -25.17 6.99 -35.88
N LYS A 142 -24.50 5.92 -36.33
CA LYS A 142 -23.11 5.61 -35.96
C LYS A 142 -22.15 6.79 -36.19
N ARG A 143 -22.38 7.60 -37.24
CA ARG A 143 -21.54 8.78 -37.55
C ARG A 143 -21.75 9.90 -36.54
N GLU A 144 -22.99 10.20 -36.17
CA GLU A 144 -23.32 11.22 -35.18
C GLU A 144 -22.75 10.85 -33.81
N LEU A 145 -22.88 9.59 -33.40
CA LEU A 145 -22.30 9.07 -32.17
C LEU A 145 -20.76 9.16 -32.17
N SER A 146 -20.12 8.81 -33.28
CA SER A 146 -18.65 8.92 -33.40
C SER A 146 -18.18 10.38 -33.32
N SER A 147 -18.94 11.31 -33.91
CA SER A 147 -18.66 12.74 -33.84
C SER A 147 -18.82 13.27 -32.41
N LEU A 148 -19.93 12.94 -31.74
CA LEU A 148 -20.19 13.35 -30.35
C LEU A 148 -19.12 12.82 -29.38
N LEU A 149 -18.74 11.55 -29.50
CA LEU A 149 -17.67 10.96 -28.70
C LEU A 149 -16.31 11.59 -29.00
N SER A 150 -16.04 11.95 -30.26
CA SER A 150 -14.82 12.66 -30.64
C SER A 150 -14.75 14.04 -29.99
N GLU A 151 -15.83 14.81 -30.04
CA GLU A 151 -15.90 16.14 -29.42
C GLU A 151 -15.85 16.07 -27.89
N GLN A 152 -16.51 15.08 -27.28
CA GLN A 152 -16.39 14.82 -25.85
C GLN A 152 -14.96 14.43 -25.46
N ALA A 153 -14.29 13.60 -26.25
CA ALA A 153 -12.89 13.24 -25.99
C ALA A 153 -11.98 14.47 -26.12
N LYS A 154 -12.19 15.33 -27.11
CA LYS A 154 -11.44 16.59 -27.27
C LYS A 154 -11.66 17.54 -26.09
N SER A 155 -12.91 17.71 -25.65
CA SER A 155 -13.25 18.62 -24.55
C SER A 155 -12.72 18.15 -23.19
N LEU A 156 -12.55 16.83 -23.01
CA LEU A 156 -11.96 16.25 -21.80
C LEU A 156 -10.42 16.25 -21.79
N ARG A 157 -9.74 16.49 -22.93
CA ARG A 157 -8.26 16.51 -22.98
C ARG A 157 -7.63 17.47 -21.95
N PRO A 158 -8.09 18.73 -21.80
CA PRO A 158 -7.53 19.63 -20.80
C PRO A 158 -7.72 19.10 -19.38
N VAL A 159 -8.85 18.46 -19.09
CA VAL A 159 -9.13 17.86 -17.78
C VAL A 159 -8.17 16.71 -17.50
N TYR A 160 -7.95 15.82 -18.46
CA TYR A 160 -6.96 14.75 -18.33
C TYR A 160 -5.54 15.28 -18.14
N ALA A 161 -5.16 16.33 -18.87
CA ALA A 161 -3.85 16.97 -18.73
C ALA A 161 -3.65 17.55 -17.32
N MET A 162 -4.65 18.27 -16.79
CA MET A 162 -4.61 18.80 -15.42
C MET A 162 -4.53 17.70 -14.36
N ILE A 163 -5.29 16.60 -14.56
CA ILE A 163 -5.24 15.44 -13.66
C ILE A 163 -3.85 14.80 -13.68
N ASP A 164 -3.26 14.64 -14.86
CA ASP A 164 -1.96 13.99 -15.04
C ASP A 164 -0.84 14.85 -14.47
N GLU A 165 -0.84 16.16 -14.73
CA GLU A 165 0.08 17.10 -14.09
C GLU A 165 -0.01 17.03 -12.56
N ARG A 166 -1.24 17.02 -12.01
CA ARG A 166 -1.42 16.94 -10.56
C ARG A 166 -0.96 15.58 -9.99
N LEU A 167 -1.16 14.49 -10.72
CA LEU A 167 -0.68 13.17 -10.33
C LEU A 167 0.85 13.12 -10.33
N GLU A 168 1.50 13.69 -11.33
CA GLU A 168 2.97 13.75 -11.41
C GLU A 168 3.56 14.56 -10.25
N VAL A 169 2.97 15.72 -9.92
CA VAL A 169 3.39 16.50 -8.74
C VAL A 169 3.25 15.68 -7.45
N LEU A 170 2.11 15.02 -7.23
CA LEU A 170 1.88 14.24 -6.01
C LEU A 170 2.77 12.99 -5.92
N LYS A 171 3.04 12.34 -7.05
CA LYS A 171 3.99 11.21 -7.11
C LYS A 171 5.42 11.67 -6.84
N GLY A 172 5.82 12.84 -7.38
CA GLY A 172 7.09 13.47 -7.07
C GLY A 172 7.22 13.81 -5.57
N GLU A 173 6.19 14.40 -4.97
CA GLU A 173 6.12 14.64 -3.51
C GLU A 173 6.27 13.32 -2.73
N LEU A 174 5.58 12.25 -3.15
CA LEU A 174 5.67 10.94 -2.51
C LEU A 174 7.09 10.36 -2.62
N SER A 175 7.71 10.40 -3.81
CA SER A 175 9.07 9.94 -4.03
C SER A 175 10.10 10.72 -3.21
N SER A 176 9.90 12.03 -3.03
CA SER A 176 10.80 12.88 -2.23
C SER A 176 10.81 12.53 -0.74
N LYS A 177 9.74 11.92 -0.23
CA LYS A 177 9.66 11.41 1.16
C LYS A 177 10.38 10.05 1.32
N GLY A 178 10.79 9.40 0.23
CA GLY A 178 11.54 8.14 0.30
C GLY A 178 10.73 6.97 0.85
N ASP A 179 11.33 5.77 0.75
CA ASP A 179 10.70 4.55 1.26
C ASP A 179 10.85 4.47 2.78
N ILE A 180 9.74 4.24 3.48
CA ILE A 180 9.75 4.02 4.93
C ILE A 180 10.02 2.57 5.31
N PHE A 181 9.89 1.66 4.33
CA PHE A 181 10.14 0.25 4.52
C PHE A 181 11.61 -0.04 4.26
N GLN A 182 12.36 -0.26 5.34
CA GLN A 182 13.76 -0.60 5.27
C GLN A 182 13.90 -2.12 5.21
N ARG A 183 14.65 -2.63 4.23
CA ARG A 183 15.19 -3.99 4.30
C ARG A 183 16.54 -3.93 5.00
N GLY A 184 16.80 -4.82 5.95
CA GLY A 184 18.15 -5.00 6.51
C GLY A 184 19.17 -5.21 5.39
N SER A 185 20.41 -4.75 5.58
CA SER A 185 21.41 -4.66 4.50
C SER A 185 21.84 -6.02 3.92
N SER A 186 22.18 -6.00 2.64
CA SER A 186 22.60 -7.10 1.76
C SER A 186 23.95 -7.75 2.06
N PHE A 187 24.75 -7.26 3.02
CA PHE A 187 25.95 -7.98 3.47
C PHE A 187 25.62 -9.36 4.08
N SER A 188 24.38 -9.57 4.53
CA SER A 188 23.92 -10.86 5.06
C SER A 188 23.55 -11.91 3.99
N TYR A 189 23.43 -11.56 2.71
CA TYR A 189 22.93 -12.46 1.66
C TYR A 189 24.06 -13.23 0.95
N TYR A 190 25.18 -12.57 0.63
CA TYR A 190 26.28 -13.19 -0.11
C TYR A 190 27.18 -14.10 0.76
N ASP A 191 27.33 -13.82 2.06
CA ASP A 191 28.08 -14.70 2.97
C ASP A 191 27.37 -16.04 3.25
N ARG A 192 26.05 -16.14 3.01
CA ARG A 192 25.28 -17.39 3.18
C ARG A 192 25.40 -18.37 2.01
N LEU A 193 25.83 -17.90 0.83
CA LEU A 193 26.05 -18.76 -0.35
C LEU A 193 27.48 -19.32 -0.40
N ALA A 194 28.37 -18.86 0.49
CA ALA A 194 29.78 -19.24 0.54
C ALA A 194 30.15 -20.10 1.76
N ALA A 195 29.18 -20.58 2.54
CA ALA A 195 29.35 -21.50 3.66
C ALA A 195 28.63 -22.84 3.42
#